data_AF-A0A843H7L7-F1
#
_entry.id   AF-A0A843H7L7-F1
#
_cell.length_a   1.000
_cell.length_b   1.000
_cell.length_c   1.000
_cell.angle_alpha   90.00
_cell.angle_beta   90.00
_cell.angle_gamma   90.00
#
_symmetry.space_group_name_H-M   'P 1'
#
loop_
_entity.id
_entity.type
_entity.pdbx_description
1 polymer ?
#
loop_
_entity_poly.entity_id
_entity_poly.type
_entity_poly.pdbx_seq_one_letter_code
_entity_poly.pdbx_strand_id
1 'polypeptide(L)'
;MACSPSCRLCNRLVISESVSVVTVNGVDTLVVDLPAQAYNDGQKYCIVIAQTIPATATIYMPVAFSIGGDTTTVYPFVRCDCSQITACGIRTRTRYSTVVSTNAIGGVFKSLGGINCTPNNDLVSIPAPAPATTNAGGENTSNNTRNATTTQITPLNATLKAETATKVATKTTTNKGGSTK
;
A
#
# COMPACT_ATOMS: atom_id res chain seq x y z
N MET A 1 -13.99 -24.07 28.60
CA MET A 1 -13.77 -25.20 27.67
C MET A 1 -12.81 -24.75 26.57
N ALA A 2 -11.52 -24.91 26.80
CA ALA A 2 -10.50 -24.64 25.80
C ALA A 2 -10.00 -26.00 25.29
N CYS A 3 -10.63 -26.51 24.23
CA CYS A 3 -10.01 -27.60 23.48
C CYS A 3 -8.78 -27.06 22.76
N SER A 4 -7.71 -27.85 22.72
CA SER A 4 -6.51 -27.54 21.94
C SER A 4 -6.90 -27.29 20.48
N PRO A 5 -6.28 -26.29 19.80
CA PRO A 5 -6.66 -25.87 18.45
C PRO A 5 -6.34 -26.89 17.35
N SER A 6 -5.82 -28.07 17.72
CA SER A 6 -5.38 -29.12 16.82
C SER A 6 -6.45 -30.18 16.51
N CYS A 7 -7.49 -30.36 17.35
CA CYS A 7 -8.45 -31.45 17.16
C CYS A 7 -9.81 -31.04 16.57
N ARG A 8 -10.19 -29.75 16.59
CA ARG A 8 -11.45 -29.29 16.02
C ARG A 8 -11.31 -27.93 15.36
N LEU A 9 -11.89 -27.78 14.16
CA LEU A 9 -12.08 -26.46 13.58
C LEU A 9 -12.96 -25.62 14.51
N CYS A 10 -12.70 -24.32 14.50
CA CYS A 10 -13.42 -23.33 15.29
C CYS A 10 -14.93 -23.46 15.05
N ASN A 11 -15.75 -23.44 16.11
CA ASN A 11 -17.20 -23.65 16.00
C ASN A 11 -17.89 -22.69 15.01
N ARG A 12 -17.33 -21.48 14.83
CA ARG A 12 -17.77 -20.50 13.84
C ARG A 12 -16.68 -20.28 12.80
N LEU A 13 -16.38 -21.32 12.05
CA LEU A 13 -15.52 -21.23 10.89
C LEU A 13 -16.27 -20.53 9.76
N VAL A 14 -15.64 -19.52 9.18
CA VAL A 14 -16.14 -18.80 8.01
C VAL A 14 -15.08 -18.86 6.94
N ILE A 15 -15.46 -19.28 5.75
CA ILE A 15 -14.56 -19.32 4.59
C ILE A 15 -15.00 -18.16 3.69
N SER A 16 -14.05 -17.33 3.27
CA SER A 16 -14.36 -16.25 2.33
C SER A 16 -14.85 -16.80 0.99
N GLU A 17 -15.69 -16.05 0.28
CA GLU A 17 -16.23 -16.43 -1.03
C GLU A 17 -15.39 -15.84 -2.18
N SER A 18 -14.95 -14.59 -2.03
CA SER A 18 -14.11 -13.90 -3.00
C SER A 18 -13.14 -12.93 -2.33
N VAL A 19 -12.11 -12.52 -3.07
CA VAL A 19 -11.17 -11.48 -2.65
C VAL A 19 -10.96 -10.56 -3.86
N SER A 20 -11.26 -9.28 -3.70
CA SER A 20 -11.18 -8.27 -4.77
C SER A 20 -10.65 -6.94 -4.26
N VAL A 21 -10.13 -6.12 -5.16
CA VAL A 21 -9.76 -4.75 -4.85
C VAL A 21 -10.92 -3.85 -5.25
N VAL A 22 -11.44 -3.08 -4.30
CA VAL A 22 -12.57 -2.17 -4.50
C VAL A 22 -12.19 -0.80 -3.95
N THR A 23 -12.55 0.26 -4.69
CA THR A 23 -12.35 1.63 -4.22
C THR A 23 -13.50 2.02 -3.28
N VAL A 24 -13.18 2.21 -2.00
CA VAL A 24 -14.13 2.61 -0.96
C VAL A 24 -13.75 4.02 -0.51
N ASN A 25 -14.67 4.98 -0.61
CA ASN A 25 -14.43 6.38 -0.24
C ASN A 25 -13.19 7.00 -0.91
N GLY A 26 -12.90 6.62 -2.16
CA GLY A 26 -11.73 7.10 -2.91
C GLY A 26 -10.40 6.41 -2.56
N VAL A 27 -10.41 5.37 -1.72
CA VAL A 27 -9.23 4.60 -1.35
C VAL A 27 -9.38 3.15 -1.79
N ASP A 28 -8.39 2.63 -2.50
CA ASP A 28 -8.35 1.22 -2.90
C ASP A 28 -8.17 0.32 -1.68
N THR A 29 -9.14 -0.55 -1.46
CA THR A 29 -9.24 -1.44 -0.31
C THR A 29 -9.30 -2.88 -0.79
N LEU A 30 -8.56 -3.76 -0.12
CA LEU A 30 -8.64 -5.19 -0.34
C LEU A 30 -9.87 -5.73 0.41
N VAL A 31 -10.92 -6.02 -0.34
CA VAL A 31 -12.19 -6.50 0.17
C VAL A 31 -12.22 -8.02 0.10
N VAL A 32 -12.43 -8.65 1.25
CA VAL A 32 -12.64 -10.09 1.39
C VAL A 32 -14.14 -10.31 1.60
N ASP A 33 -14.78 -11.02 0.70
CA ASP A 33 -16.20 -11.29 0.78
C ASP A 33 -16.46 -12.52 1.66
N LEU A 34 -17.42 -12.37 2.58
CA LEU A 34 -17.85 -13.41 3.49
C LEU A 34 -19.27 -13.87 3.13
N PRO A 35 -19.63 -15.14 3.37
CA PRO A 35 -20.96 -15.65 3.09
C PRO A 35 -22.04 -14.84 3.80
N ALA A 36 -23.20 -14.70 3.13
CA ALA A 36 -24.35 -13.96 3.64
C ALA A 36 -24.92 -14.62 4.91
N GLN A 37 -24.49 -14.14 6.08
CA GLN A 37 -24.97 -14.58 7.39
C GLN A 37 -24.90 -13.44 8.40
N ALA A 38 -25.60 -13.61 9.52
CA ALA A 38 -25.53 -12.67 10.63
C ALA A 38 -24.22 -12.87 11.45
N TYR A 39 -23.48 -11.78 11.61
CA TYR A 39 -22.29 -11.72 12.43
C TYR A 39 -22.60 -10.98 13.73
N ASN A 40 -22.75 -11.74 14.82
CA ASN A 40 -23.23 -11.21 16.09
C ASN A 40 -22.12 -10.52 16.87
N ASP A 41 -22.47 -9.44 17.57
CA ASP A 41 -21.58 -8.69 18.43
C ASP A 41 -20.96 -9.58 19.54
N GLY A 42 -19.68 -9.33 19.85
CA GLY A 42 -18.92 -10.03 20.88
C GLY A 42 -18.60 -11.50 20.57
N GLN A 43 -19.01 -12.01 19.40
CA GLN A 43 -18.76 -13.40 19.03
C GLN A 43 -17.41 -13.56 18.33
N LYS A 44 -16.72 -14.66 18.66
CA LYS A 44 -15.50 -15.09 17.97
C LYS A 44 -15.85 -15.84 16.68
N TYR A 45 -15.23 -15.41 15.59
CA TYR A 45 -15.26 -16.07 14.28
C TYR A 45 -13.84 -16.45 13.88
N CYS A 46 -13.70 -17.57 13.17
CA CYS A 46 -12.45 -17.97 12.59
C CYS A 46 -12.58 -17.88 11.07
N ILE A 47 -12.05 -16.79 10.52
CA ILE A 47 -12.15 -16.48 9.10
C ILE A 47 -10.96 -17.09 8.39
N VAL A 48 -11.20 -17.87 7.35
CA VAL A 48 -10.19 -18.40 6.44
C VAL A 48 -10.30 -17.66 5.13
N ILE A 49 -9.23 -16.97 4.75
CA ILE A 49 -9.14 -16.31 3.44
C ILE A 49 -8.79 -17.39 2.41
N ALA A 50 -9.76 -17.94 1.70
CA ALA A 50 -9.54 -19.11 0.84
C ALA A 50 -8.94 -18.77 -0.54
N GLN A 51 -9.36 -17.64 -1.11
CA GLN A 51 -9.02 -17.23 -2.47
C GLN A 51 -7.64 -16.59 -2.52
N THR A 52 -7.08 -16.59 -3.73
CA THR A 52 -5.81 -15.91 -4.01
C THR A 52 -5.98 -14.40 -3.89
N ILE A 53 -5.03 -13.72 -3.24
CA ILE A 53 -5.00 -12.26 -3.20
C ILE A 53 -4.67 -11.76 -4.62
N PRO A 54 -5.48 -10.86 -5.21
CA PRO A 54 -5.24 -10.32 -6.55
C PRO A 54 -3.86 -9.67 -6.66
N ALA A 55 -3.19 -9.81 -7.80
CA ALA A 55 -1.88 -9.19 -8.05
C ALA A 55 -1.93 -7.65 -8.09
N THR A 56 -3.12 -7.07 -8.21
CA THR A 56 -3.37 -5.63 -8.14
C THR A 56 -3.37 -5.09 -6.70
N ALA A 57 -3.44 -5.96 -5.69
CA ALA A 57 -3.41 -5.54 -4.30
C ALA A 57 -2.00 -5.01 -3.94
N THR A 58 -1.92 -3.77 -3.49
CA THR A 58 -0.66 -3.20 -2.99
C THR A 58 -0.49 -3.47 -1.50
N ILE A 59 0.76 -3.51 -1.04
CA ILE A 59 1.18 -3.87 0.32
C ILE A 59 0.47 -3.04 1.40
N TYR A 60 0.14 -1.78 1.10
CA TYR A 60 -0.44 -0.81 2.04
C TYR A 60 -1.96 -0.70 1.97
N MET A 61 -2.63 -1.44 1.07
CA MET A 61 -4.10 -1.37 0.99
C MET A 61 -4.74 -1.80 2.31
N PRO A 62 -5.73 -1.05 2.83
CA PRO A 62 -6.57 -1.51 3.92
C PRO A 62 -7.21 -2.85 3.57
N VAL A 63 -7.45 -3.68 4.58
CA VAL A 63 -8.27 -4.88 4.44
C VAL A 63 -9.63 -4.64 5.08
N ALA A 64 -10.69 -4.98 4.35
CA ALA A 64 -12.06 -4.93 4.86
C ALA A 64 -12.83 -6.18 4.44
N PHE A 65 -13.92 -6.46 5.15
CA PHE A 65 -14.85 -7.53 4.82
C PHE A 65 -16.13 -6.99 4.19
N SER A 66 -16.60 -7.64 3.14
CA SER A 66 -18.00 -7.52 2.68
C SER A 66 -18.79 -8.75 3.11
N ILE A 67 -20.11 -8.66 3.06
CA ILE A 67 -21.01 -9.76 3.41
C ILE A 67 -21.95 -10.00 2.23
N GLY A 68 -21.97 -11.24 1.71
CA GLY A 68 -22.89 -11.66 0.66
C GLY A 68 -22.67 -10.95 -0.69
N GLY A 69 -21.43 -10.55 -0.97
CA GLY A 69 -21.06 -9.83 -2.19
C GLY A 69 -21.39 -8.34 -2.17
N ASP A 70 -21.92 -7.78 -1.07
CA ASP A 70 -22.16 -6.35 -0.96
C ASP A 70 -20.85 -5.57 -0.76
N THR A 71 -20.31 -5.04 -1.85
CA THR A 71 -19.10 -4.21 -1.82
C THR A 71 -19.37 -2.75 -1.44
N THR A 72 -20.62 -2.35 -1.23
CA THR A 72 -20.97 -0.98 -0.79
C THR A 72 -20.86 -0.84 0.72
N THR A 73 -21.25 -1.88 1.45
CA THR A 73 -21.15 -1.95 2.90
C THR A 73 -19.94 -2.80 3.30
N VAL A 74 -18.82 -2.13 3.60
CA VAL A 74 -17.60 -2.81 4.04
C VAL A 74 -17.34 -2.60 5.53
N TYR A 75 -16.89 -3.66 6.17
CA TYR A 75 -16.55 -3.70 7.59
C TYR A 75 -15.02 -3.76 7.75
N PRO A 76 -14.39 -2.78 8.40
CA PRO A 76 -12.94 -2.77 8.57
C PRO A 76 -12.43 -4.03 9.27
N PHE A 77 -11.31 -4.56 8.78
CA PHE A 77 -10.53 -5.56 9.50
C PHE A 77 -9.38 -4.88 10.23
N VAL A 78 -9.42 -4.89 11.55
CA VAL A 78 -8.45 -4.19 12.40
C VAL A 78 -7.84 -5.13 13.43
N ARG A 79 -6.70 -4.72 13.98
CA ARG A 79 -6.08 -5.40 15.11
C ARG A 79 -6.86 -5.16 16.40
N CYS A 80 -6.50 -5.87 17.48
CA CYS A 80 -7.14 -5.73 18.78
C CYS A 80 -7.04 -4.28 19.34
N ASP A 81 -5.95 -3.59 19.03
CA ASP A 81 -5.68 -2.18 19.37
C ASP A 81 -6.36 -1.18 18.43
N CYS A 82 -7.26 -1.64 17.56
CA CYS A 82 -7.94 -0.85 16.53
C CYS A 82 -7.02 -0.29 15.43
N SER A 83 -5.74 -0.70 15.36
CA SER A 83 -4.89 -0.35 14.23
C SER A 83 -5.32 -1.08 12.96
N GLN A 84 -5.19 -0.40 11.81
CA GLN A 84 -5.61 -0.94 10.53
C GLN A 84 -4.73 -2.11 10.09
N ILE A 85 -5.36 -3.18 9.60
CA ILE A 85 -4.64 -4.28 8.96
C ILE A 85 -4.52 -3.96 7.47
N THR A 86 -3.31 -4.11 6.94
CA THR A 86 -3.04 -3.94 5.52
C THR A 86 -2.87 -5.29 4.81
N ALA A 87 -2.94 -5.27 3.48
CA ALA A 87 -2.82 -6.46 2.63
C ALA A 87 -1.57 -7.30 2.93
N CYS A 88 -0.46 -6.68 3.33
CA CYS A 88 0.77 -7.39 3.68
C CYS A 88 0.64 -8.29 4.93
N GLY A 89 -0.31 -8.01 5.82
CA GLY A 89 -0.57 -8.81 7.00
C GLY A 89 -1.38 -10.08 6.71
N ILE A 90 -2.09 -10.12 5.57
CA ILE A 90 -2.96 -11.24 5.25
C ILE A 90 -2.35 -12.21 4.25
N ARG A 91 -2.71 -13.47 4.40
CA ARG A 91 -2.22 -14.58 3.58
C ARG A 91 -3.40 -15.44 3.17
N THR A 92 -3.31 -15.96 1.96
CA THR A 92 -4.24 -16.96 1.43
C THR A 92 -4.16 -18.23 2.28
N ARG A 93 -5.27 -18.95 2.37
CA ARG A 93 -5.46 -20.20 3.11
C ARG A 93 -5.04 -20.12 4.58
N THR A 94 -5.06 -18.93 5.16
CA THR A 94 -4.68 -18.68 6.55
C THR A 94 -5.91 -18.37 7.39
N ARG A 95 -5.93 -18.93 8.61
CA ARG A 95 -7.01 -18.75 9.58
C ARG A 95 -6.73 -17.55 10.48
N TYR A 96 -7.64 -16.57 10.47
CA TYR A 96 -7.66 -15.42 11.35
C TYR A 96 -8.76 -15.59 12.41
N SER A 97 -8.37 -15.55 13.68
CA SER A 97 -9.35 -15.46 14.76
C SER A 97 -9.77 -14.01 14.93
N THR A 98 -11.05 -13.71 14.75
CA THR A 98 -11.62 -12.37 14.85
C THR A 98 -12.76 -12.32 15.85
N VAL A 99 -13.01 -11.14 16.42
CA VAL A 99 -14.21 -10.82 17.19
C VAL A 99 -14.92 -9.68 16.51
N VAL A 100 -16.23 -9.83 16.36
CA VAL A 100 -17.09 -8.79 15.80
C VAL A 100 -17.40 -7.79 16.90
N SER A 101 -17.19 -6.51 16.59
CA SER A 101 -17.54 -5.39 17.45
C SER A 101 -18.41 -4.45 16.61
N THR A 102 -19.66 -4.31 17.02
CA THR A 102 -20.66 -3.45 16.37
C THR A 102 -20.85 -2.17 17.18
N ASN A 103 -21.32 -1.11 16.51
CA ASN A 103 -21.79 0.12 17.12
C ASN A 103 -23.08 0.56 16.42
N ALA A 104 -23.63 1.72 16.79
CA ALA A 104 -24.89 2.22 16.24
C ALA A 104 -24.87 2.50 14.72
N ILE A 105 -23.68 2.61 14.11
CA ILE A 105 -23.49 3.07 12.71
C ILE A 105 -22.92 1.94 11.83
N GLY A 106 -22.28 0.92 12.40
CA GLY A 106 -21.66 -0.17 11.65
C GLY A 106 -20.98 -1.22 12.51
N GLY A 107 -20.00 -1.90 11.93
CA GLY A 107 -19.28 -3.00 12.58
C GLY A 107 -17.81 -3.08 12.17
N VAL A 108 -17.03 -3.75 13.01
CA VAL A 108 -15.59 -3.93 12.84
C VAL A 108 -15.22 -5.36 13.23
N PHE A 109 -14.36 -5.99 12.44
CA PHE A 109 -13.76 -7.27 12.79
C PHE A 109 -12.40 -7.02 13.44
N LYS A 110 -12.25 -7.39 14.71
CA LYS A 110 -11.02 -7.23 15.49
C LYS A 110 -10.24 -8.54 15.52
N SER A 111 -8.99 -8.56 15.08
CA SER A 111 -8.15 -9.78 15.18
C SER A 111 -7.76 -10.06 16.63
N LEU A 112 -8.01 -11.28 17.10
CA LEU A 112 -7.62 -11.76 18.44
C LEU A 112 -6.22 -12.36 18.51
N GLY A 113 -5.61 -12.67 17.37
CA GLY A 113 -4.26 -13.24 17.28
C GLY A 113 -3.30 -12.26 16.63
N GLY A 114 -2.02 -12.41 16.93
CA GLY A 114 -0.96 -11.72 16.20
C GLY A 114 -1.05 -12.05 14.72
N ILE A 115 -1.23 -11.03 13.89
CA ILE A 115 -1.12 -11.18 12.45
C ILE A 115 0.36 -11.33 12.15
N ASN A 116 0.75 -12.49 11.62
CA ASN A 116 2.16 -12.81 11.38
C ASN A 116 2.78 -11.76 10.45
N CYS A 117 3.57 -10.87 11.05
CA CYS A 117 4.25 -9.78 10.39
C CYS A 117 5.37 -10.31 9.50
N THR A 118 5.44 -9.80 8.28
CA THR A 118 6.72 -9.26 7.81
C THR A 118 6.45 -8.16 6.78
N PRO A 119 7.06 -6.96 6.93
CA PRO A 119 7.53 -6.29 8.15
C PRO A 119 6.42 -5.44 8.78
N ASN A 120 6.71 -4.94 9.98
CA ASN A 120 5.90 -3.91 10.62
C ASN A 120 5.93 -2.64 9.77
N ASN A 121 4.79 -2.20 9.26
CA ASN A 121 4.66 -0.97 8.46
C ASN A 121 4.26 0.24 9.30
N ASP A 122 4.43 0.16 10.62
CA ASP A 122 4.22 1.30 11.50
C ASP A 122 5.13 2.45 11.06
N LEU A 123 4.51 3.58 10.73
CA LEU A 123 5.25 4.80 10.43
C LEU A 123 5.88 5.31 11.72
N VAL A 124 7.18 5.65 11.67
CA VAL A 124 7.90 6.24 12.81
C VAL A 124 7.29 7.59 13.23
N SER A 125 6.65 8.30 12.29
CA SER A 125 5.87 9.51 12.53
C SER A 125 4.90 9.77 11.38
N ILE A 126 3.83 10.55 11.65
CA ILE A 126 2.97 11.10 10.59
C ILE A 126 3.75 12.21 9.87
N PRO A 127 3.90 12.17 8.54
CA PRO A 127 4.57 13.24 7.82
C PRO A 127 3.78 14.56 7.94
N ALA A 128 4.44 15.63 8.36
CA ALA A 128 3.85 16.97 8.35
C ALA A 128 3.70 17.45 6.90
N PRO A 129 2.58 18.12 6.54
CA PRO A 129 2.46 18.78 5.25
C PRO A 129 3.63 19.76 5.06
N ALA A 130 4.33 19.66 3.93
CA ALA A 130 5.39 20.60 3.61
C ALA A 130 4.80 22.03 3.52
N PRO A 131 5.44 23.06 4.12
CA PRO A 131 5.00 24.44 3.94
C PRO A 131 5.03 24.78 2.45
N ALA A 132 3.94 25.37 1.94
CA ALA A 132 3.94 25.91 0.59
C ALA A 132 5.03 26.99 0.49
N THR A 133 6.03 26.79 -0.36
CA THR A 133 6.99 27.84 -0.69
C THR A 133 6.27 28.89 -1.52
N THR A 134 5.85 29.98 -0.89
CA THR A 134 5.52 31.20 -1.63
C THR A 134 6.83 31.77 -2.19
N ASN A 135 7.09 31.54 -3.48
CA ASN A 135 8.10 32.30 -4.20
C ASN A 135 7.58 33.73 -4.35
N ALA A 136 7.82 34.56 -3.34
CA ALA A 136 7.73 36.01 -3.49
C ALA A 136 9.02 36.49 -4.16
N GLY A 137 8.98 36.61 -5.49
CA GLY A 137 9.92 37.45 -6.23
C GLY A 137 9.77 38.90 -5.76
N GLY A 138 10.87 39.47 -5.28
CA GLY A 138 10.93 40.84 -4.78
C GLY A 138 12.38 41.28 -4.74
N GLU A 139 12.88 41.67 -5.91
CA GLU A 139 14.12 42.39 -6.11
C GLU A 139 14.14 43.66 -5.26
N ASN A 140 15.20 43.89 -4.48
CA ASN A 140 15.49 45.20 -3.91
C ASN A 140 16.97 45.52 -4.07
N THR A 141 17.21 46.35 -5.09
CA THR A 141 18.41 47.14 -5.36
C THR A 141 19.02 47.74 -4.10
N SER A 142 20.33 47.55 -3.92
CA SER A 142 21.14 48.49 -3.15
C SER A 142 22.48 48.70 -3.84
N ASN A 143 22.58 49.85 -4.51
CA ASN A 143 23.82 50.41 -5.05
C ASN A 143 24.71 50.85 -3.88
N ASN A 144 25.95 50.37 -3.82
CA ASN A 144 27.03 51.13 -3.17
C ASN A 144 28.37 50.90 -3.87
N THR A 145 28.77 51.94 -4.59
CA THR A 145 30.01 52.12 -5.33
C THR A 145 31.23 52.10 -4.41
N ARG A 146 32.31 51.40 -4.80
CA ARG A 146 33.69 51.87 -4.58
C ARG A 146 34.70 51.14 -5.46
N ASN A 147 35.37 51.96 -6.26
CA ASN A 147 36.45 51.69 -7.20
C ASN A 147 37.70 51.15 -6.48
N ALA A 148 38.29 50.03 -6.94
CA ALA A 148 39.70 49.69 -6.65
C ALA A 148 40.23 48.64 -7.66
N THR A 149 41.08 49.14 -8.56
CA THR A 149 42.04 48.42 -9.41
C THR A 149 43.01 47.57 -8.56
N THR A 150 43.46 46.40 -9.09
CA THR A 150 44.74 45.66 -8.83
C THR A 150 44.47 44.14 -8.71
N THR A 151 44.66 43.33 -9.76
CA THR A 151 45.90 42.59 -10.16
C THR A 151 46.01 41.18 -9.57
N GLN A 152 45.98 40.18 -10.47
CA GLN A 152 46.54 38.81 -10.39
C GLN A 152 45.92 37.84 -9.34
N ILE A 153 45.92 36.51 -9.49
CA ILE A 153 46.83 35.59 -10.18
C ILE A 153 46.05 34.33 -10.62
N THR A 154 46.15 33.95 -11.90
CA THR A 154 45.95 32.57 -12.38
C THR A 154 47.26 31.79 -12.19
N PRO A 155 47.21 30.47 -11.98
CA PRO A 155 47.93 29.60 -12.93
C PRO A 155 46.97 28.50 -13.41
N LEU A 156 46.65 28.40 -14.69
CA LEU A 156 47.43 27.86 -15.82
C LEU A 156 48.03 26.46 -15.57
N ASN A 157 47.49 25.54 -16.39
CA ASN A 157 48.08 24.31 -16.93
C ASN A 157 48.05 23.08 -16.01
N ALA A 158 47.66 21.88 -16.48
CA ALA A 158 47.68 21.39 -17.85
C ALA A 158 46.76 20.17 -18.08
N THR A 159 46.18 20.11 -19.29
CA THR A 159 46.08 18.92 -20.20
C THR A 159 45.24 17.70 -19.78
N LEU A 160 44.45 17.02 -20.62
CA LEU A 160 44.22 16.94 -22.08
C LEU A 160 42.82 16.31 -22.28
N LYS A 161 41.90 16.97 -22.98
CA LYS A 161 41.32 16.60 -24.29
C LYS A 161 41.31 15.10 -24.68
N ALA A 162 40.11 14.54 -24.82
CA ALA A 162 39.64 13.75 -25.98
C ALA A 162 38.09 13.82 -25.96
N GLU A 163 37.46 14.65 -26.80
CA GLU A 163 36.77 14.30 -28.06
C GLU A 163 35.47 13.49 -27.84
N THR A 164 34.30 14.14 -27.80
CA THR A 164 33.33 14.44 -28.91
C THR A 164 32.48 13.26 -29.43
N ALA A 165 31.25 13.64 -29.83
CA ALA A 165 30.16 12.89 -30.49
C ALA A 165 29.27 12.08 -29.53
N THR A 166 28.07 12.50 -29.12
CA THR A 166 26.88 13.00 -29.86
C THR A 166 26.29 12.01 -30.86
N LYS A 167 24.99 11.71 -30.60
CA LYS A 167 23.90 11.35 -31.53
C LYS A 167 23.68 9.88 -31.95
N VAL A 168 22.50 9.43 -31.52
CA VAL A 168 21.35 8.98 -32.36
C VAL A 168 21.13 7.48 -32.52
N ALA A 169 20.02 7.07 -31.92
CA ALA A 169 19.25 5.89 -32.24
C ALA A 169 18.82 5.86 -33.72
N THR A 170 18.87 4.71 -34.36
CA THR A 170 17.74 4.26 -35.19
C THR A 170 17.69 2.73 -35.26
N LYS A 171 16.53 2.22 -34.88
CA LYS A 171 16.05 0.85 -35.03
C LYS A 171 15.32 0.77 -36.37
N THR A 172 15.75 -0.09 -37.30
CA THR A 172 14.90 -0.50 -38.44
C THR A 172 15.17 -1.95 -38.86
N THR A 173 14.20 -2.80 -38.51
CA THR A 173 13.64 -3.98 -39.17
C THR A 173 14.21 -4.44 -40.52
N THR A 174 14.43 -5.75 -40.70
CA THR A 174 14.30 -6.42 -42.02
C THR A 174 13.85 -7.88 -41.91
N ASN A 175 12.63 -8.09 -42.41
CA ASN A 175 12.00 -9.18 -43.16
C ASN A 175 11.98 -10.67 -42.75
N LYS A 176 10.73 -11.09 -42.52
CA LYS A 176 10.08 -12.38 -42.67
C LYS A 176 9.87 -12.69 -44.16
N GLY A 177 10.20 -13.91 -44.62
CA GLY A 177 9.79 -14.38 -45.94
C GLY A 177 10.55 -15.62 -46.43
N GLY A 178 9.93 -16.79 -46.30
CA GLY A 178 10.44 -18.04 -46.88
C GLY A 178 9.32 -19.09 -46.95
N SER A 179 8.63 -19.12 -48.08
CA SER A 179 7.59 -20.08 -48.46
C SER A 179 7.94 -20.61 -49.85
N THR A 180 7.91 -21.93 -50.03
CA THR A 180 7.46 -22.74 -51.19
C THR A 180 8.07 -24.14 -51.06
N LYS A 181 7.23 -25.16 -50.88
CA LYS A 181 6.71 -26.12 -51.88
C LYS A 181 7.73 -27.17 -52.29
#